data_AF-A0A933WL72-F1
#
_entry.id   AF-A0A933WL72-F1
#
_cell.length_a   1.000
_cell.length_b   1.000
_cell.length_c   1.000
_cell.angle_alpha   90.00
_cell.angle_beta   90.00
_cell.angle_gamma   90.00
#
_symmetry.space_group_name_H-M   'P 1'
#
loop_
_entity.id
_entity.type
_entity.pdbx_description
1 polymer ?
#
loop_
_entity_poly.entity_id
_entity_poly.type
_entity_poly.pdbx_seq_one_letter_code
_entity_poly.pdbx_strand_id
1 'polypeptide(L)' 'YLEVRSIKADCEDNSLLVRVKMLGKAVCHTGAKSCFFKEAE' A
#
# COMPACT_ATOMS: atom_id res chain seq x y z
N TYR A 1 4.42 -2.12 -10.55
CA TYR A 1 5.14 -2.98 -9.58
C TYR A 1 5.44 -2.22 -8.29
N LEU A 2 5.51 -2.95 -7.19
CA LEU A 2 5.82 -2.45 -5.85
C LEU A 2 7.09 -3.16 -5.36
N GLU A 3 8.15 -2.41 -5.10
CA GLU A 3 9.39 -2.93 -4.53
C GLU A 3 9.29 -2.92 -3.01
N VAL A 4 9.34 -4.09 -2.37
CA VAL A 4 9.20 -4.23 -0.92
C VAL A 4 10.39 -3.61 -0.20
N ARG A 5 10.12 -2.80 0.83
CA ARG A 5 11.14 -2.16 1.68
C ARG A 5 11.19 -2.72 3.09
N SER A 6 10.03 -3.05 3.65
CA SER A 6 9.94 -3.72 4.95
C SER A 6 8.59 -4.41 5.09
N ILE A 7 8.55 -5.46 5.90
CA ILE A 7 7.34 -6.14 6.34
C ILE A 7 7.34 -6.14 7.86
N LYS A 8 6.22 -5.79 8.48
CA LYS A 8 6.00 -5.91 9.92
C LYS A 8 4.71 -6.69 10.16
N ALA A 9 4.71 -7.59 11.13
CA ALA A 9 3.48 -8.14 11.68
C ALA A 9 2.87 -7.18 12.71
N ASP A 10 1.57 -7.26 12.91
CA ASP A 10 0.90 -6.65 14.05
C ASP A 10 1.10 -7.48 15.33
N CYS A 11 0.54 -7.06 16.47
CA CYS A 11 0.80 -7.71 17.75
C CYS A 11 0.15 -9.08 17.92
N GLU A 12 -0.86 -9.39 17.10
CA GLU A 12 -1.61 -10.65 17.11
C GLU A 12 -1.14 -11.62 16.02
N ASP A 13 -0.12 -11.24 15.24
CA ASP A 13 0.43 -11.98 14.09
C ASP A 13 -0.63 -12.37 13.04
N ASN A 14 -1.71 -11.60 12.92
CA ASN A 14 -2.80 -11.87 11.96
C ASN A 14 -2.85 -10.88 10.80
N SER A 15 -2.04 -9.81 10.85
CA SER A 15 -1.98 -8.77 9.83
C SER A 15 -0.54 -8.36 9.52
N LEU A 16 -0.27 -8.00 8.27
CA LEU A 16 1.03 -7.49 7.83
C LEU A 16 0.95 -6.05 7.34
N LEU A 17 1.81 -5.18 7.84
CA LEU A 17 2.09 -3.86 7.27
C LEU A 17 3.30 -3.95 6.34
N VAL A 18 3.04 -3.87 5.03
CA VAL A 18 4.09 -3.89 4.00
C VAL A 18 4.38 -2.46 3.53
N ARG A 19 5.61 -1.98 3.75
CA ARG A 19 6.08 -0.73 3.15
C ARG A 19 6.76 -1.02 1.82
N VAL A 20 6.40 -0.25 0.80
CA VAL A 20 6.88 -0.44 -0.58
C VAL A 20 7.34 0.87 -1.21
N LYS A 21 8.22 0.78 -2.19
CA LYS A 21 8.47 1.85 -3.17
C LYS A 21 7.68 1.53 -4.44
N MET A 22 6.84 2.47 -4.87
CA MET A 22 6.13 2.36 -6.13
C MET A 22 7.11 2.60 -7.29
N LEU A 23 7.19 1.64 -8.22
CA LEU A 23 8.03 1.77 -9.42
C LEU A 23 7.28 2.37 -10.62
N GLY A 24 5.95 2.51 -10.51
CA GLY A 24 5.08 3.12 -11.52
C GLY A 24 4.47 4.45 -11.07
N LYS A 25 3.55 4.99 -11.89
CA LYS A 25 2.87 6.26 -11.61
C LYS A 25 1.66 6.13 -10.69
N ALA A 26 0.98 4.98 -10.72
CA ALA A 26 -0.24 4.73 -9.98
C ALA A 26 -0.35 3.24 -9.58
N VAL A 27 -1.11 2.97 -8.52
CA VAL A 27 -1.51 1.60 -8.14
C VAL A 27 -2.99 1.35 -8.38
N CYS A 28 -3.81 2.40 -8.46
CA CYS A 28 -5.23 2.25 -8.72
C CYS A 28 -5.47 2.12 -10.23
N HIS A 29 -6.43 1.27 -10.60
CA HIS A 29 -6.83 1.07 -11.99
C HIS A 29 -7.48 2.31 -12.63
N THR A 30 -7.89 3.31 -11.84
CA THR A 30 -8.44 4.59 -12.33
C THR A 30 -7.35 5.61 -12.71
N GLY A 31 -6.07 5.32 -12.42
CA GLY A 31 -4.97 6.26 -12.56
C GLY A 31 -4.63 7.06 -11.29
N ALA A 32 -5.40 6.90 -10.21
CA ALA A 32 -5.07 7.50 -8.92
C ALA A 32 -3.82 6.85 -8.28
N LYS A 33 -3.02 7.66 -7.57
CA LYS A 33 -1.77 7.20 -6.93
C LYS A 33 -2.01 6.11 -5.89
N SER A 34 -3.12 6.17 -5.16
CA SER A 34 -3.57 5.20 -4.14
C SER A 34 -5.01 4.82 -4.43
N CYS A 35 -5.45 3.62 -4.03
CA CYS A 35 -6.88 3.26 -4.06
C CYS A 35 -7.69 4.06 -3.03
N PHE A 36 -7.06 4.44 -1.92
CA PHE A 36 -7.63 5.26 -0.85
C PHE A 36 -7.38 6.75 -1.13
N PHE A 37 -8.02 7.28 -2.18
CA PHE A 37 -7.90 8.68 -2.59
C PHE A 37 -9.12 9.54 -2.22
N LYS A 38 -10.15 8.92 -1.64
CA LYS A 38 -11.32 9.60 -1.07
C LYS A 38 -11.18 9.61 0.44
N GLU A 39 -11.65 10.68 1.07
CA GLU A 39 -11.76 10.76 2.52
C GLU A 39 -12.95 9.92 3.01
N ALA A 40 -12.82 9.35 4.20
CA ALA A 40 -13.94 8.73 4.90
C ALA A 40 -14.67 9.83 5.70
N GLU A 41 -16.00 9.76 5.73
CA GLU A 41 -16.86 10.63 6.56
C GLU A 41 -16.83 10.23 8.03
#